data_AF-A0A0L6WWX8-F1
#
_entry.id   AF-A0A0L6WWX8-F1
#
_cell.length_a   1.000
_cell.length_b   1.000
_cell.length_c   1.000
_cell.angle_alpha   90.00
_cell.angle_beta   90.00
_cell.angle_gamma   90.00
#
_symmetry.space_group_name_H-M   'P 1'
#
loop_
_entity.id
_entity.type
_entity.pdbx_description
1 polymer ?
#
loop_
_entity_poly.entity_id
_entity_poly.type
_entity_poly.pdbx_seq_one_letter_code
_entity_poly.pdbx_strand_id
1 'polypeptide(L)'
;LSSSITTIIHSAWQLDFNLPLASFEESIRGSRHLIDLVRGGPNSWNNLRGPVPEEMIEDSSIALGTGYGESKYILQKSGLQATSLRIGQICGGHPKGSWPPTEWFPMLVKSSVALGTFPIIDGAATWLPADTVAKIVHDIVRSPSPPRVLNLVHPHPVEHKVIMKNVVSAIKDILGLQLQVVGLSRWLTTLEVHAENATSDSLAKIPSAKLIGFLREVARGKGPTSFCLEHIQHISGISSQLKQSEEGDAKRWVEYWKGVGLFD
;
A
#
# COMPACT_ATOMS: atom_id res chain seq x y z
N LEU A 1 20.35 16.64 -22.17
CA LEU A 1 19.40 15.98 -21.23
C LEU A 1 18.18 15.46 -21.98
N SER A 2 17.32 16.31 -22.55
CA SER A 2 16.10 15.84 -23.25
C SER A 2 16.34 14.85 -24.41
N SER A 3 17.44 15.00 -25.15
CA SER A 3 17.76 14.17 -26.33
C SER A 3 18.28 12.75 -26.03
N SER A 4 18.51 12.40 -24.76
CA SER A 4 19.09 11.10 -24.36
C SER A 4 18.21 10.30 -23.40
N ILE A 5 17.02 10.81 -23.06
CA ILE A 5 16.07 10.15 -22.15
C ILE A 5 15.07 9.36 -23.02
N THR A 6 15.15 8.04 -22.98
CA THR A 6 14.24 7.14 -23.71
C THR A 6 13.02 6.71 -22.88
N THR A 7 13.08 6.85 -21.56
CA THR A 7 12.05 6.38 -20.63
C THR A 7 12.07 7.21 -19.35
N ILE A 8 10.90 7.48 -18.79
CA ILE A 8 10.72 8.16 -17.50
C ILE A 8 9.82 7.28 -16.62
N ILE A 9 10.30 6.94 -15.42
CA ILE A 9 9.50 6.27 -14.39
C ILE A 9 9.18 7.32 -13.31
N HIS A 10 7.94 7.79 -13.26
CA HIS A 10 7.51 8.75 -12.24
C HIS A 10 6.86 8.03 -11.06
N SER A 11 7.63 7.87 -9.97
CA SER A 11 7.17 7.26 -8.71
C SER A 11 7.24 8.21 -7.51
N ALA A 12 7.60 9.48 -7.71
CA ALA A 12 7.71 10.45 -6.63
C ALA A 12 6.32 10.99 -6.26
N TRP A 13 5.76 10.48 -5.17
CA TRP A 13 4.45 10.87 -4.66
C TRP A 13 4.41 10.83 -3.13
N GLN A 14 3.91 11.88 -2.47
CA GLN A 14 3.75 11.90 -1.02
C GLN A 14 2.64 10.94 -0.57
N LEU A 15 2.96 10.00 0.32
CA LEU A 15 2.01 9.02 0.86
C LEU A 15 1.59 9.41 2.29
N ASP A 16 0.48 10.13 2.42
CA ASP A 16 -0.12 10.44 3.73
C ASP A 16 -1.66 10.43 3.63
N PHE A 17 -2.28 9.42 4.22
CA PHE A 17 -3.73 9.19 4.12
C PHE A 17 -4.59 10.18 4.92
N ASN A 18 -4.00 11.05 5.73
CA ASN A 18 -4.73 12.00 6.59
C ASN A 18 -4.81 13.42 6.00
N LEU A 19 -4.08 13.68 4.93
CA LEU A 19 -4.00 15.00 4.34
C LEU A 19 -5.22 15.29 3.44
N PRO A 20 -5.80 16.50 3.49
CA PRO A 20 -6.76 16.93 2.48
C PRO A 20 -6.08 17.05 1.11
N LEU A 21 -6.86 16.99 0.03
CA LEU A 21 -6.37 17.13 -1.36
C LEU A 21 -5.37 18.29 -1.56
N ALA A 22 -5.63 19.42 -0.90
CA ALA A 22 -4.79 20.62 -0.96
C ALA A 22 -3.34 20.40 -0.47
N SER A 23 -3.09 19.54 0.52
CA SER A 23 -1.70 19.31 0.99
C SER A 23 -0.88 18.45 0.02
N PHE A 24 -1.53 17.74 -0.91
CA PHE A 24 -0.84 17.11 -2.03
C PHE A 24 -0.53 18.09 -3.15
N GLU A 25 -0.87 19.38 -3.05
CA GLU A 25 -0.71 20.33 -4.15
C GLU A 25 0.73 20.38 -4.68
N GLU A 26 1.76 20.20 -3.86
CA GLU A 26 3.14 20.09 -4.35
C GLU A 26 3.44 18.78 -5.09
N SER A 27 2.95 17.63 -4.61
CA SER A 27 3.05 16.35 -5.34
C SER A 27 2.26 16.39 -6.66
N ILE A 28 1.08 17.03 -6.63
CA ILE A 28 0.23 17.31 -7.78
C ILE A 28 0.93 18.27 -8.72
N ARG A 29 1.65 19.30 -8.23
CA ARG A 29 2.34 20.34 -9.01
C ARG A 29 3.68 19.88 -9.58
N GLY A 30 4.44 19.04 -8.88
CA GLY A 30 5.62 18.36 -9.41
C GLY A 30 5.22 17.36 -10.50
N SER A 31 4.15 16.61 -10.25
CA SER A 31 3.48 15.83 -11.30
C SER A 31 2.91 16.76 -12.39
N ARG A 32 2.37 17.94 -12.07
CA ARG A 32 1.83 18.91 -13.03
C ARG A 32 2.91 19.42 -13.97
N HIS A 33 4.13 19.65 -13.51
CA HIS A 33 5.23 20.01 -14.42
C HIS A 33 5.61 18.85 -15.37
N LEU A 34 5.35 17.59 -15.00
CA LEU A 34 5.40 16.42 -15.89
C LEU A 34 4.13 16.24 -16.76
N ILE A 35 3.02 16.91 -16.43
CA ILE A 35 1.62 16.67 -16.89
C ILE A 35 0.95 17.94 -17.46
N ASP A 36 1.68 19.04 -17.56
CA ASP A 36 1.41 20.10 -18.54
C ASP A 36 1.76 19.62 -19.96
N LEU A 37 2.32 18.40 -20.04
CA LEU A 37 2.15 17.43 -21.11
C LEU A 37 0.90 16.49 -20.90
N VAL A 38 -0.26 17.08 -20.55
CA VAL A 38 -1.65 16.54 -20.58
C VAL A 38 -2.14 15.58 -19.43
N ARG A 39 -3.47 15.51 -19.16
CA ARG A 39 -4.23 15.09 -17.91
C ARG A 39 -5.01 13.73 -17.96
N GLY A 40 -5.27 12.99 -16.82
CA GLY A 40 -6.60 12.47 -16.29
C GLY A 40 -7.04 10.94 -16.07
N GLY A 41 -7.17 10.29 -14.88
CA GLY A 41 -7.92 8.97 -14.70
C GLY A 41 -7.95 8.18 -13.31
N PRO A 42 -9.02 7.41 -12.95
CA PRO A 42 -9.81 7.48 -11.66
C PRO A 42 -9.58 6.52 -10.46
N ASN A 43 -10.34 6.74 -9.35
CA ASN A 43 -10.27 6.04 -8.04
C ASN A 43 -11.59 6.06 -7.18
N SER A 44 -12.49 5.08 -7.35
CA SER A 44 -13.47 4.60 -6.34
C SER A 44 -14.38 3.48 -6.88
N TRP A 45 -13.81 2.33 -7.24
CA TRP A 45 -14.55 1.24 -7.91
C TRP A 45 -15.67 0.61 -7.07
N ASN A 46 -16.77 0.25 -7.74
CA ASN A 46 -17.88 -0.50 -7.16
C ASN A 46 -17.72 -1.99 -7.48
N ASN A 47 -17.38 -2.81 -6.48
CA ASN A 47 -17.14 -4.26 -6.62
C ASN A 47 -18.37 -5.04 -7.16
N LEU A 48 -19.59 -4.49 -7.09
CA LEU A 48 -20.77 -5.09 -7.74
C LEU A 48 -20.71 -5.06 -9.28
N ARG A 49 -19.78 -4.28 -9.86
CA ARG A 49 -19.52 -4.21 -11.31
C ARG A 49 -18.46 -5.22 -11.77
N GLY A 50 -18.03 -6.14 -10.91
CA GLY A 50 -16.96 -7.11 -11.20
C GLY A 50 -15.58 -6.62 -10.76
N PRO A 51 -14.49 -7.26 -11.21
CA PRO A 51 -13.13 -6.82 -10.92
C PRO A 51 -12.81 -5.48 -11.59
N VAL A 52 -11.89 -4.70 -11.02
CA VAL A 52 -11.35 -3.49 -11.65
C VAL A 52 -10.66 -3.88 -12.97
N PRO A 53 -11.09 -3.38 -14.14
CA PRO A 53 -10.46 -3.73 -15.42
C PRO A 53 -9.11 -3.04 -15.61
N GLU A 54 -8.25 -3.64 -16.44
CA GLU A 54 -6.98 -3.05 -16.91
C GLU A 54 -7.19 -2.07 -18.07
N GLU A 55 -8.26 -1.27 -17.97
CA GLU A 55 -8.74 -0.34 -18.99
C GLU A 55 -8.86 1.09 -18.43
N MET A 56 -8.99 2.06 -19.33
CA MET A 56 -9.34 3.44 -18.95
C MET A 56 -10.81 3.50 -18.55
N ILE A 57 -11.08 4.05 -17.37
CA ILE A 57 -12.44 4.29 -16.87
C ILE A 57 -12.72 5.78 -17.07
N GLU A 58 -13.71 6.12 -17.90
CA GLU A 58 -13.93 7.51 -18.32
C GLU A 58 -14.77 8.35 -17.35
N ASP A 59 -15.67 7.68 -16.62
CA ASP A 59 -16.62 8.22 -15.65
C ASP A 59 -15.91 8.92 -14.47
N SER A 60 -16.15 10.23 -14.34
CA SER A 60 -15.56 11.09 -13.32
C SER A 60 -16.19 10.96 -11.94
N SER A 61 -17.39 10.39 -11.82
CA SER A 61 -18.05 10.18 -10.53
C SER A 61 -17.31 9.16 -9.65
N ILE A 62 -16.57 8.25 -10.30
CA ILE A 62 -15.73 7.18 -9.74
C ILE A 62 -14.34 7.72 -9.31
N ALA A 63 -14.24 8.99 -8.90
CA ALA A 63 -12.99 9.59 -8.42
C ALA A 63 -13.10 10.20 -7.01
N LEU A 64 -14.32 10.42 -6.51
CA LEU A 64 -14.57 11.17 -5.28
C LEU A 64 -14.21 10.39 -4.01
N GLY A 65 -13.55 11.04 -3.05
CA GLY A 65 -13.69 10.69 -1.62
C GLY A 65 -12.45 10.69 -0.72
N THR A 66 -11.21 10.80 -1.23
CA THR A 66 -10.00 10.71 -0.37
C THR A 66 -8.89 11.72 -0.66
N GLY A 67 -9.02 12.62 -1.65
CA GLY A 67 -7.95 13.55 -2.06
C GLY A 67 -6.79 12.84 -2.77
N TYR A 68 -6.14 11.87 -2.11
CA TYR A 68 -5.15 10.99 -2.72
C TYR A 68 -5.72 10.29 -3.97
N GLY A 69 -6.94 9.76 -3.93
CA GLY A 69 -7.59 9.16 -5.10
C GLY A 69 -7.81 10.16 -6.25
N GLU A 70 -8.29 11.36 -5.92
CA GLU A 70 -8.63 12.45 -6.85
C GLU A 70 -7.38 13.04 -7.52
N SER A 71 -6.26 13.09 -6.81
CA SER A 71 -4.99 13.58 -7.33
C SER A 71 -4.43 12.67 -8.44
N LYS A 72 -4.58 11.35 -8.31
CA LYS A 72 -4.25 10.39 -9.36
C LYS A 72 -5.29 10.41 -10.51
N TYR A 73 -6.53 10.88 -10.25
CA TYR A 73 -7.52 11.21 -11.30
C TYR A 73 -7.08 12.29 -12.27
N ILE A 74 -5.95 12.97 -12.06
CA ILE A 74 -5.45 14.00 -12.98
C ILE A 74 -4.36 13.46 -13.94
N LEU A 75 -4.09 12.14 -13.98
CA LEU A 75 -2.92 11.58 -14.70
C LEU A 75 -3.14 10.86 -16.08
N GLN A 76 -4.19 10.07 -16.31
CA GLN A 76 -4.26 9.06 -17.41
C GLN A 76 -4.77 9.48 -18.84
N LYS A 77 -5.57 10.53 -19.04
CA LYS A 77 -6.23 10.93 -20.31
C LYS A 77 -5.28 11.76 -21.23
N SER A 78 -3.97 11.59 -21.10
CA SER A 78 -2.94 12.50 -21.64
C SER A 78 -2.57 12.33 -23.12
N GLY A 79 -3.11 11.33 -23.82
CA GLY A 79 -2.76 11.04 -25.22
C GLY A 79 -1.35 10.48 -25.46
N LEU A 80 -0.50 10.43 -24.42
CA LEU A 80 0.84 9.83 -24.47
C LEU A 80 0.77 8.30 -24.51
N GLN A 81 1.78 7.66 -25.12
CA GLN A 81 2.15 6.28 -24.76
C GLN A 81 2.72 6.28 -23.35
N ALA A 82 1.82 6.14 -22.37
CA ALA A 82 2.12 6.04 -20.96
C ALA A 82 1.34 4.88 -20.36
N THR A 83 2.00 4.12 -19.48
CA THR A 83 1.41 3.00 -18.75
C THR A 83 1.18 3.41 -17.31
N SER A 84 -0.08 3.47 -16.89
CA SER A 84 -0.46 3.75 -15.51
C SER A 84 -0.54 2.46 -14.70
N LEU A 85 0.32 2.34 -13.69
CA LEU A 85 0.32 1.21 -12.77
C LEU A 85 -0.56 1.51 -11.57
N ARG A 86 -1.66 0.76 -11.42
CA ARG A 86 -2.51 0.75 -10.22
C ARG A 86 -1.96 -0.29 -9.26
N ILE A 87 -0.95 0.10 -8.48
CA ILE A 87 -0.27 -0.79 -7.54
C ILE A 87 -1.07 -0.91 -6.23
N GLY A 88 -1.21 -2.13 -5.72
CA GLY A 88 -1.76 -2.40 -4.39
C GLY A 88 -0.78 -2.03 -3.27
N GLN A 89 -1.00 -2.60 -2.08
CA GLN A 89 -0.04 -2.43 -0.98
C GLN A 89 1.31 -3.03 -1.37
N ILE A 90 2.37 -2.22 -1.26
CA ILE A 90 3.75 -2.70 -1.38
C ILE A 90 4.24 -3.09 0.02
N CYS A 91 4.88 -4.24 0.17
CA CYS A 91 5.46 -4.70 1.44
C CYS A 91 6.98 -4.90 1.31
N GLY A 92 7.63 -5.14 2.45
CA GLY A 92 9.07 -5.39 2.50
C GLY A 92 9.46 -6.63 1.69
N GLY A 93 10.34 -6.44 0.69
CA GLY A 93 10.78 -7.50 -0.21
C GLY A 93 12.17 -8.06 0.08
N HIS A 94 12.64 -8.96 -0.78
CA HIS A 94 14.00 -9.50 -0.66
C HIS A 94 15.07 -8.43 -0.97
N PRO A 95 16.28 -8.53 -0.39
CA PRO A 95 16.71 -9.56 0.55
C PRO A 95 16.36 -9.26 2.03
N LYS A 96 16.09 -8.01 2.39
CA LYS A 96 16.07 -7.54 3.80
C LYS A 96 14.69 -7.33 4.43
N GLY A 97 13.59 -7.41 3.69
CA GLY A 97 12.26 -7.07 4.22
C GLY A 97 12.03 -5.57 4.41
N SER A 98 12.77 -4.72 3.69
CA SER A 98 12.75 -3.27 3.89
C SER A 98 11.37 -2.66 3.66
N TRP A 99 10.67 -2.28 4.73
CA TRP A 99 9.36 -1.64 4.72
C TRP A 99 9.38 -0.36 5.58
N PRO A 100 9.20 0.84 5.00
CA PRO A 100 9.30 2.11 5.72
C PRO A 100 8.53 2.19 7.06
N PRO A 101 9.21 2.46 8.20
CA PRO A 101 8.60 2.67 9.53
C PRO A 101 7.38 3.61 9.61
N THR A 102 7.25 4.52 8.64
CA THR A 102 6.21 5.54 8.53
C THR A 102 4.95 5.09 7.79
N GLU A 103 4.92 3.85 7.27
CA GLU A 103 3.71 3.29 6.65
C GLU A 103 2.73 2.71 7.69
N TRP A 104 1.46 2.57 7.27
CA TRP A 104 0.36 2.22 8.17
C TRP A 104 0.57 0.88 8.90
N PHE A 105 1.14 -0.12 8.23
CA PHE A 105 1.33 -1.45 8.82
C PHE A 105 2.51 -1.50 9.80
N PRO A 106 3.72 -0.99 9.47
CA PRO A 106 4.78 -0.76 10.45
C PRO A 106 4.33 0.08 11.66
N MET A 107 3.54 1.13 11.45
CA MET A 107 2.97 1.94 12.55
C MET A 107 2.01 1.12 13.43
N LEU A 108 1.16 0.27 12.84
CA LEU A 108 0.30 -0.67 13.57
C LEU A 108 1.12 -1.65 14.39
N VAL A 109 2.21 -2.19 13.83
CA VAL A 109 3.13 -3.10 14.52
C VAL A 109 3.82 -2.41 15.71
N LYS A 110 4.38 -1.19 15.55
CA LYS A 110 4.98 -0.42 16.67
C LYS A 110 3.95 -0.16 17.77
N SER A 111 2.76 0.31 17.38
CA SER A 111 1.68 0.61 18.34
C SER A 111 1.20 -0.64 19.07
N SER A 112 1.12 -1.78 18.38
CA SER A 112 0.72 -3.06 18.98
C SER A 112 1.74 -3.58 20.01
N VAL A 113 3.03 -3.36 19.75
CA VAL A 113 4.10 -3.64 20.72
C VAL A 113 3.95 -2.74 21.96
N ALA A 114 3.74 -1.44 21.78
CA ALA A 114 3.54 -0.49 22.89
C ALA A 114 2.25 -0.76 23.71
N LEU A 115 1.18 -1.24 23.07
CA LEU A 115 -0.11 -1.56 23.70
C LEU A 115 -0.19 -3.00 24.24
N GLY A 116 0.85 -3.83 24.07
CA GLY A 116 0.85 -5.26 24.47
C GLY A 116 -0.17 -6.15 23.73
N THR A 117 -0.89 -5.61 22.76
CA THR A 117 -2.00 -6.26 22.06
C THR A 117 -1.92 -6.01 20.56
N PHE A 118 -2.27 -7.01 19.75
CA PHE A 118 -2.15 -6.97 18.29
C PHE A 118 -3.52 -7.21 17.64
N PRO A 119 -3.96 -6.39 16.67
CA PRO A 119 -5.26 -6.56 16.03
C PRO A 119 -5.23 -7.70 15.01
N ILE A 120 -6.23 -8.58 15.06
CA ILE A 120 -6.55 -9.47 13.94
C ILE A 120 -7.39 -8.68 12.93
N ILE A 121 -7.01 -8.77 11.66
CA ILE A 121 -7.70 -8.13 10.53
C ILE A 121 -8.24 -9.25 9.65
N ASP A 122 -9.52 -9.16 9.30
CA ASP A 122 -10.21 -10.10 8.41
C ASP A 122 -10.05 -9.73 6.93
N GLY A 123 -10.43 -10.65 6.04
CA GLY A 123 -10.32 -10.47 4.60
C GLY A 123 -8.96 -10.84 4.03
N ALA A 124 -8.73 -10.41 2.78
CA ALA A 124 -7.63 -10.89 1.95
C ALA A 124 -6.60 -9.79 1.65
N ALA A 125 -5.32 -10.10 1.88
CA ALA A 125 -4.18 -9.26 1.58
C ALA A 125 -3.63 -9.58 0.19
N THR A 126 -3.51 -8.57 -0.67
CA THR A 126 -2.90 -8.65 -2.01
C THR A 126 -1.55 -7.93 -2.05
N TRP A 127 -0.76 -8.04 -0.98
CA TRP A 127 0.48 -7.28 -0.76
C TRP A 127 1.63 -7.77 -1.65
N LEU A 128 2.33 -6.85 -2.32
CA LEU A 128 3.44 -7.17 -3.23
C LEU A 128 4.80 -6.79 -2.64
N PRO A 129 5.79 -7.71 -2.63
CA PRO A 129 7.17 -7.37 -2.29
C PRO A 129 7.73 -6.24 -3.17
N ALA A 130 8.39 -5.25 -2.57
CA ALA A 130 8.97 -4.11 -3.30
C ALA A 130 9.95 -4.51 -4.40
N ASP A 131 10.73 -5.58 -4.22
CA ASP A 131 11.66 -6.09 -5.24
C ASP A 131 10.92 -6.75 -6.41
N THR A 132 9.78 -7.41 -6.14
CA THR A 132 8.87 -7.94 -7.18
C THR A 132 8.24 -6.80 -7.98
N VAL A 133 7.77 -5.74 -7.32
CA VAL A 133 7.25 -4.54 -8.00
C VAL A 133 8.32 -3.94 -8.92
N ALA A 134 9.55 -3.77 -8.44
CA ALA A 134 10.65 -3.21 -9.23
C ALA A 134 10.97 -4.07 -10.47
N LYS A 135 10.99 -5.40 -10.35
CA LYS A 135 11.19 -6.33 -11.48
C LYS A 135 10.07 -6.23 -12.51
N ILE A 136 8.81 -6.21 -12.07
CA ILE A 136 7.65 -6.11 -12.97
C ILE A 136 7.61 -4.75 -13.68
N VAL A 137 7.94 -3.64 -12.99
CA VAL A 137 8.10 -2.32 -13.61
C VAL A 137 9.18 -2.34 -14.71
N HIS A 138 10.31 -3.01 -14.46
CA HIS A 138 11.38 -3.18 -15.44
C HIS A 138 10.92 -3.98 -16.67
N ASP A 139 10.16 -5.06 -16.49
CA ASP A 139 9.61 -5.85 -17.60
C ASP A 139 8.62 -5.03 -18.46
N ILE A 140 7.75 -4.23 -17.81
CA ILE A 140 6.80 -3.34 -18.49
C ILE A 140 7.54 -2.28 -19.32
N VAL A 141 8.59 -1.66 -18.76
CA VAL A 141 9.44 -0.69 -19.47
C VAL A 141 10.12 -1.27 -20.71
N ARG A 142 10.38 -2.59 -20.71
CA ARG A 142 11.00 -3.31 -21.83
C ARG A 142 10.01 -3.92 -22.81
N SER A 143 8.70 -3.87 -22.51
CA SER A 143 7.66 -4.33 -23.43
C SER A 143 7.62 -3.42 -24.67
N PRO A 144 7.51 -3.97 -25.89
CA PRO A 144 7.40 -3.16 -27.11
C PRO A 144 6.04 -2.45 -27.26
N SER A 145 5.02 -2.90 -26.52
CA SER A 145 3.67 -2.33 -26.53
C SER A 145 2.99 -2.54 -25.18
N PRO A 146 3.44 -1.86 -24.10
CA PRO A 146 2.83 -2.00 -22.80
C PRO A 146 1.41 -1.39 -22.82
N PRO A 147 0.41 -2.04 -22.20
CA PRO A 147 -0.93 -1.50 -22.06
C PRO A 147 -0.94 -0.16 -21.32
N ARG A 148 -1.95 0.66 -21.59
CA ARG A 148 -2.05 2.02 -21.01
C ARG A 148 -2.40 2.02 -19.52
N VAL A 149 -3.00 0.93 -19.03
CA VAL A 149 -3.36 0.73 -17.63
C VAL A 149 -3.04 -0.72 -17.27
N LEU A 150 -2.42 -0.93 -16.11
CA LEU A 150 -2.17 -2.25 -15.54
C LEU A 150 -2.51 -2.24 -14.05
N ASN A 151 -3.13 -3.30 -13.56
CA ASN A 151 -3.32 -3.51 -12.13
C ASN A 151 -2.15 -4.34 -11.61
N LEU A 152 -1.50 -3.86 -10.56
CA LEU A 152 -0.34 -4.53 -9.97
C LEU A 152 -0.66 -4.86 -8.51
N VAL A 153 -1.37 -5.96 -8.30
CA VAL A 153 -1.69 -6.54 -6.99
C VAL A 153 -1.27 -8.00 -6.94
N HIS A 154 -1.08 -8.57 -5.75
CA HIS A 154 -0.65 -9.97 -5.62
C HIS A 154 -1.72 -10.94 -6.16
N PRO A 155 -1.42 -11.79 -7.17
CA PRO A 155 -2.42 -12.63 -7.83
C PRO A 155 -2.92 -13.79 -6.95
N HIS A 156 -2.12 -14.20 -5.97
CA HIS A 156 -2.49 -15.22 -4.99
C HIS A 156 -2.67 -14.58 -3.61
N PRO A 157 -3.85 -14.01 -3.27
CA PRO A 157 -4.06 -13.35 -1.99
C PRO A 157 -3.84 -14.30 -0.80
N VAL A 158 -3.43 -13.73 0.34
CA VAL A 158 -3.31 -14.44 1.62
C VAL A 158 -4.32 -13.85 2.61
N GLU A 159 -4.93 -14.65 3.48
CA GLU A 159 -5.80 -14.09 4.52
C GLU A 159 -5.00 -13.16 5.46
N HIS A 160 -5.49 -11.95 5.72
CA HIS A 160 -4.82 -10.98 6.60
C HIS A 160 -4.50 -11.62 7.97
N LYS A 161 -5.42 -12.42 8.51
CA LYS A 161 -5.25 -13.15 9.77
C LYS A 161 -4.03 -14.06 9.83
N VAL A 162 -3.55 -14.59 8.69
CA VAL A 162 -2.32 -15.41 8.60
C VAL A 162 -1.11 -14.51 8.72
N ILE A 163 -1.08 -13.40 7.98
CA ILE A 163 0.00 -12.41 8.05
C ILE A 163 0.15 -11.86 9.47
N MET A 164 -0.96 -11.49 10.13
CA MET A 164 -0.92 -10.99 11.51
C MET A 164 -0.34 -12.03 12.49
N LYS A 165 -0.70 -13.31 12.35
CA LYS A 165 -0.13 -14.40 13.16
C LYS A 165 1.36 -14.56 12.93
N ASN A 166 1.81 -14.54 11.67
CA ASN A 166 3.22 -14.64 11.31
C ASN A 166 4.03 -13.47 11.91
N VAL A 167 3.49 -12.25 11.86
CA VAL A 167 4.12 -11.06 12.47
C VAL A 167 4.15 -11.15 13.99
N VAL A 168 3.09 -11.62 14.66
CA VAL A 168 3.10 -11.85 16.12
C VAL A 168 4.12 -12.93 16.51
N SER A 169 4.27 -13.99 15.70
CA SER A 169 5.31 -15.01 15.92
C SER A 169 6.71 -14.42 15.74
N ALA A 170 6.93 -13.63 14.68
CA ALA A 170 8.20 -12.95 14.44
C ALA A 170 8.56 -11.96 15.57
N ILE A 171 7.59 -11.19 16.08
CA ILE A 171 7.76 -10.31 17.26
C ILE A 171 8.20 -11.12 18.48
N LYS A 172 7.58 -12.27 18.73
CA LYS A 172 7.97 -13.16 19.83
C LYS A 172 9.41 -13.67 19.66
N ASP A 173 9.74 -14.19 18.48
CA ASP A 173 11.05 -14.79 18.20
C ASP A 173 12.19 -13.76 18.23
N ILE A 174 11.95 -12.54 17.72
CA ILE A 174 12.99 -11.52 17.47
C ILE A 174 13.09 -10.46 18.58
N LEU A 175 11.97 -10.16 19.27
CA LEU A 175 11.91 -9.16 20.35
C LEU A 175 11.69 -9.80 21.74
N GLY A 176 11.33 -11.08 21.82
CA GLY A 176 10.99 -11.75 23.08
C GLY A 176 9.61 -11.37 23.64
N LEU A 177 8.78 -10.67 22.87
CA LEU A 177 7.51 -10.10 23.33
C LEU A 177 6.31 -10.97 22.95
N GLN A 178 5.55 -11.42 23.94
CA GLN A 178 4.30 -12.14 23.74
C GLN A 178 3.11 -11.17 23.73
N LEU A 179 2.63 -10.79 22.55
CA LEU A 179 1.43 -9.96 22.41
C LEU A 179 0.15 -10.81 22.48
N GLN A 180 -0.93 -10.25 23.02
CA GLN A 180 -2.27 -10.85 22.93
C GLN A 180 -2.97 -10.43 21.62
N VAL A 181 -3.47 -11.39 20.86
CA VAL A 181 -4.25 -11.11 19.64
C VAL A 181 -5.69 -10.81 20.01
N VAL A 182 -6.23 -9.69 19.49
CA VAL A 182 -7.60 -9.21 19.77
C VAL A 182 -8.31 -8.76 18.49
N GLY A 183 -9.64 -8.65 18.50
CA GLY A 183 -10.40 -8.10 17.37
C GLY A 183 -10.04 -6.64 17.06
N LEU A 184 -9.94 -6.27 15.77
CA LEU A 184 -9.58 -4.92 15.33
C LEU A 184 -10.39 -3.81 16.02
N SER A 185 -11.71 -3.97 16.18
CA SER A 185 -12.56 -2.97 16.85
C SER A 185 -12.17 -2.76 18.32
N ARG A 186 -11.84 -3.83 19.06
CA ARG A 186 -11.38 -3.74 20.46
C ARG A 186 -10.00 -3.09 20.54
N TRP A 187 -9.12 -3.40 19.59
CA TRP A 187 -7.80 -2.76 19.51
C TRP A 187 -7.92 -1.27 19.21
N LEU A 188 -8.84 -0.88 18.31
CA LEU A 188 -9.11 0.52 17.99
C LEU A 188 -9.61 1.32 19.19
N THR A 189 -10.60 0.80 19.95
CA THR A 189 -11.02 1.45 21.20
C THR A 189 -9.87 1.58 22.21
N THR A 190 -8.99 0.58 22.27
CA THR A 190 -7.79 0.65 23.13
C THR A 190 -6.82 1.74 22.68
N LEU A 191 -6.56 1.84 21.37
CA LEU A 191 -5.71 2.87 20.77
C LEU A 191 -6.29 4.28 20.96
N GLU A 192 -7.60 4.46 20.78
CA GLU A 192 -8.33 5.72 20.95
C GLU A 192 -8.17 6.24 22.39
N VAL A 193 -8.46 5.41 23.40
CA VAL A 193 -8.29 5.76 24.82
C VAL A 193 -6.84 6.13 25.15
N HIS A 194 -5.85 5.44 24.58
CA HIS A 194 -4.44 5.82 24.79
C HIS A 194 -4.10 7.13 24.09
N ALA A 195 -4.59 7.38 22.88
CA ALA A 195 -4.33 8.59 22.11
C ALA A 195 -4.93 9.85 22.76
N GLU A 196 -6.13 9.74 23.36
CA GLU A 196 -6.78 10.84 24.08
C GLU A 196 -6.02 11.27 25.35
N ASN A 197 -5.36 10.32 26.01
CA ASN A 197 -4.61 10.54 27.25
C ASN A 197 -3.08 10.68 27.03
N ALA A 198 -2.64 10.76 25.78
CA ALA A 198 -1.23 10.72 25.42
C ALA A 198 -0.51 12.07 25.57
N THR A 199 0.66 12.06 26.20
CA THR A 199 1.69 13.09 26.00
C THR A 199 2.34 12.93 24.62
N SER A 200 3.00 13.99 24.13
CA SER A 200 3.77 13.96 22.87
C SER A 200 4.76 12.79 22.78
N ASP A 201 5.43 12.45 23.89
CA ASP A 201 6.39 11.33 23.94
C ASP A 201 5.70 9.96 23.85
N SER A 202 4.51 9.82 24.43
CA SER A 202 3.73 8.59 24.30
C SER A 202 3.12 8.42 22.90
N LEU A 203 2.74 9.51 22.22
CA LEU A 203 2.28 9.46 20.81
C LEU A 203 3.36 8.92 19.85
N ALA A 204 4.66 9.11 20.15
CA ALA A 204 5.74 8.53 19.38
C ALA A 204 5.81 6.99 19.49
N LYS A 205 5.31 6.42 20.59
CA LYS A 205 5.26 4.97 20.83
C LYS A 205 4.01 4.31 20.25
N ILE A 206 2.91 5.05 20.10
CA ILE A 206 1.66 4.61 19.45
C ILE A 206 1.35 5.39 18.16
N PRO A 207 2.23 5.34 17.14
CA PRO A 207 2.08 6.16 15.93
C PRO A 207 0.76 5.92 15.17
N SER A 208 0.10 4.77 15.32
CA SER A 208 -1.23 4.50 14.76
C SER A 208 -2.34 5.41 15.26
N ALA A 209 -2.12 6.19 16.33
CA ALA A 209 -3.04 7.27 16.71
C ALA A 209 -3.32 8.23 15.53
N LYS A 210 -2.31 8.45 14.66
CA LYS A 210 -2.42 9.21 13.41
C LYS A 210 -3.27 8.52 12.33
N LEU A 211 -3.75 7.30 12.54
CA LEU A 211 -4.40 6.46 11.53
C LEU A 211 -5.78 5.95 11.99
N ILE A 212 -6.31 6.43 13.11
CA ILE A 212 -7.61 6.01 13.66
C ILE A 212 -8.73 6.11 12.61
N GLY A 213 -8.77 7.20 11.83
CA GLY A 213 -9.74 7.37 10.75
C GLY A 213 -9.65 6.27 9.68
N PHE A 214 -8.44 6.01 9.17
CA PHE A 214 -8.17 4.94 8.19
C PHE A 214 -8.54 3.56 8.75
N LEU A 215 -8.13 3.24 9.97
CA LEU A 215 -8.38 1.92 10.57
C LEU A 215 -9.86 1.69 10.91
N ARG A 216 -10.64 2.74 11.19
CA ARG A 216 -12.11 2.66 11.28
C ARG A 216 -12.74 2.26 9.94
N GLU A 217 -12.24 2.75 8.81
CA GLU A 217 -12.70 2.31 7.48
C GLU A 217 -12.33 0.85 7.18
N VAL A 218 -11.13 0.41 7.58
CA VAL A 218 -10.75 -1.02 7.52
C VAL A 218 -11.70 -1.87 8.35
N ALA A 219 -12.02 -1.45 9.58
CA ALA A 219 -12.96 -2.15 10.47
C ALA A 219 -14.42 -2.15 9.97
N ARG A 220 -14.83 -1.16 9.18
CA ARG A 220 -16.15 -1.08 8.54
C ARG A 220 -16.32 -2.04 7.36
N GLY A 221 -15.23 -2.62 6.85
CA GLY A 221 -15.29 -3.78 5.96
C GLY A 221 -15.93 -3.51 4.60
N LYS A 222 -15.28 -2.73 3.74
CA LYS A 222 -15.42 -2.97 2.29
C LYS A 222 -14.59 -4.21 1.98
N GLY A 223 -15.26 -5.31 1.59
CA GLY A 223 -14.59 -6.56 1.20
C GLY A 223 -13.55 -6.34 0.09
N PRO A 224 -12.54 -7.23 -0.03
CA PRO A 224 -11.39 -7.02 -0.89
C PRO A 224 -11.82 -6.68 -2.33
N THR A 225 -11.36 -5.53 -2.82
CA THR A 225 -11.53 -5.14 -4.22
C THR A 225 -10.82 -6.16 -5.10
N SER A 226 -11.58 -6.78 -6.01
CA SER A 226 -11.03 -7.68 -7.02
C SER A 226 -10.47 -6.87 -8.18
N PHE A 227 -9.37 -7.31 -8.77
CA PHE A 227 -8.68 -6.65 -9.88
C PHE A 227 -8.46 -7.66 -11.02
N CYS A 228 -8.64 -7.23 -12.26
CA CYS A 228 -8.22 -8.00 -13.44
C CYS A 228 -6.69 -7.94 -13.56
N LEU A 229 -6.06 -9.06 -13.93
CA LEU A 229 -4.60 -9.24 -14.01
C LEU A 229 -4.13 -9.93 -15.30
N GLU A 230 -5.00 -10.02 -16.31
CA GLU A 230 -4.72 -10.77 -17.54
C GLU A 230 -3.55 -10.16 -18.33
N HIS A 231 -3.50 -8.84 -18.45
CA HIS A 231 -2.42 -8.16 -19.15
C HIS A 231 -1.09 -8.26 -18.38
N ILE A 232 -1.11 -8.04 -17.06
CA ILE A 232 0.12 -8.08 -16.27
C ILE A 232 0.76 -9.47 -16.24
N GLN A 233 -0.05 -10.53 -16.23
CA GLN A 233 0.43 -11.93 -16.32
C GLN A 233 1.03 -12.27 -17.68
N HIS A 234 0.54 -11.66 -18.77
CA HIS A 234 1.12 -11.83 -20.10
C HIS A 234 2.45 -11.07 -20.27
N ILE A 235 2.60 -9.91 -19.62
CA ILE A 235 3.80 -9.06 -19.74
C ILE A 235 4.94 -9.56 -18.84
N SER A 236 4.64 -10.00 -17.62
CA SER A 236 5.65 -10.48 -16.68
C SER A 236 5.23 -11.80 -16.03
N GLY A 237 5.92 -12.87 -16.44
CA GLY A 237 5.81 -14.19 -15.79
C GLY A 237 6.25 -14.21 -14.32
N ILE A 238 6.88 -13.13 -13.82
CA ILE A 238 7.18 -12.97 -12.39
C ILE A 238 5.88 -12.81 -11.59
N SER A 239 4.86 -12.17 -12.16
CA SER A 239 3.54 -12.04 -11.53
C SER A 239 2.90 -13.41 -11.28
N SER A 240 2.84 -14.27 -12.30
CA SER A 240 2.22 -15.61 -12.21
C SER A 240 3.03 -16.65 -11.45
N GLN A 241 4.32 -16.41 -11.21
CA GLN A 241 5.20 -17.28 -10.39
C GLN A 241 5.31 -16.84 -8.93
N LEU A 242 4.66 -15.73 -8.55
CA LEU A 242 4.78 -15.16 -7.22
C LEU A 242 4.05 -16.02 -6.18
N LYS A 243 4.82 -16.63 -5.27
CA LYS A 243 4.26 -17.40 -4.15
C LYS A 243 3.52 -16.47 -3.18
N GLN A 244 2.49 -17.02 -2.53
CA GLN A 244 1.87 -16.41 -1.35
C GLN A 244 2.92 -16.03 -0.30
N SER A 245 2.67 -14.97 0.47
CA SER A 245 3.56 -14.57 1.56
C SER A 245 3.64 -15.64 2.66
N GLU A 246 4.85 -15.95 3.09
CA GLU A 246 5.19 -17.02 4.03
C GLU A 246 5.65 -16.44 5.39
N GLU A 247 5.83 -17.28 6.41
CA GLU A 247 6.34 -16.86 7.73
C GLU A 247 7.70 -16.12 7.64
N GLY A 248 8.55 -16.53 6.69
CA GLY A 248 9.84 -15.92 6.44
C GLY A 248 9.78 -14.44 6.01
N ASP A 249 8.69 -13.99 5.40
CA ASP A 249 8.52 -12.56 5.07
C ASP A 249 8.34 -11.73 6.33
N ALA A 250 7.43 -12.17 7.22
CA ALA A 250 7.15 -11.51 8.48
C ALA A 250 8.40 -11.42 9.36
N LYS A 251 9.24 -12.47 9.38
CA LYS A 251 10.54 -12.44 10.07
C LYS A 251 11.46 -11.37 9.50
N ARG A 252 11.65 -11.32 8.18
CA ARG A 252 12.44 -10.27 7.52
C ARG A 252 11.94 -8.85 7.83
N TRP A 253 10.62 -8.62 7.84
CA TRP A 253 10.06 -7.31 8.18
C TRP A 253 10.41 -6.90 9.62
N VAL A 254 10.22 -7.80 10.60
CA VAL A 254 10.50 -7.52 12.01
C VAL A 254 12.01 -7.37 12.27
N GLU A 255 12.86 -8.16 11.61
CA GLU A 255 14.32 -7.99 11.62
C GLU A 255 14.73 -6.62 11.09
N TYR A 256 14.18 -6.20 9.94
CA TYR A 256 14.44 -4.88 9.37
C TYR A 256 13.98 -3.76 10.31
N TRP A 257 12.75 -3.84 10.81
CA TRP A 257 12.18 -2.84 11.73
C TRP A 257 12.99 -2.71 13.01
N LYS A 258 13.46 -3.82 13.59
CA LYS A 258 14.41 -3.81 14.72
C LYS A 258 15.73 -3.13 14.33
N GLY A 259 16.28 -3.50 13.16
CA GLY A 259 17.55 -2.95 12.65
C GLY A 259 17.52 -1.46 12.32
N VAL A 260 16.35 -0.85 12.10
CA VAL A 260 16.17 0.60 11.88
C VAL A 260 15.58 1.34 13.10
N GLY A 261 15.55 0.69 14.27
CA GLY A 261 15.08 1.32 15.52
C GLY A 261 13.58 1.58 15.59
N LEU A 262 12.74 0.80 14.91
CA LEU A 262 11.28 0.95 15.01
C LEU A 262 10.78 0.73 16.44
N PHE A 263 11.41 -0.16 17.21
CA PHE A 263 10.92 -0.56 18.54
C PHE A 263 11.57 0.18 19.72
N ASP A 264 12.46 1.14 19.42
CA ASP A 264 13.09 2.03 20.40
C ASP A 264 12.16 3.21 20.78
#